data_AF-A0A916QR79-F1
#
_entry.id   AF-A0A916QR79-F1
#
_cell.length_a   1.000
_cell.length_b   1.000
_cell.length_c   1.000
_cell.angle_alpha   90.00
_cell.angle_beta   90.00
_cell.angle_gamma   90.00
#
_symmetry.space_group_name_H-M   'P 1'
#
loop_
_entity.id
_entity.type
_entity.pdbx_description
1 polymer ?
#
loop_
_entity_poly.entity_id
_entity_poly.type
_entity_poly.pdbx_seq_one_letter_code
_entity_poly.pdbx_strand_id
1 'polypeptide(L)' 'MLIVLVNESDNYQLEQGYSNEFKHECLTMYVNGMGIRAIARVKKIHHTTIINWIKQVGDLLPNSYSRIEDSTGGKIR' A
#
# COMPACT_ATOMS: atom_id res chain seq x y z
N MET A 1 -11.34 14.11 16.19
CA MET A 1 -10.12 14.58 16.88
C MET A 1 -9.21 13.38 17.06
N LEU A 2 -8.32 13.12 16.10
CA LEU A 2 -7.25 12.13 16.23
C LEU A 2 -5.93 12.88 16.01
N ILE A 3 -5.37 13.35 17.12
CA ILE A 3 -3.98 13.79 17.27
C ILE A 3 -3.17 12.48 17.15
N VAL A 4 -2.10 12.35 16.36
CA VAL A 4 -0.79 12.93 16.63
C VAL A 4 -0.02 13.13 15.32
N LEU A 5 0.38 14.39 15.14
CA LEU A 5 1.59 14.88 14.50
C LEU A 5 2.59 13.78 14.08
N VAL A 6 2.79 13.64 12.77
CA VAL A 6 4.09 13.18 12.26
C VAL A 6 4.66 14.36 11.49
N ASN A 7 5.19 15.31 12.25
CA ASN A 7 6.23 16.22 11.77
C ASN A 7 7.52 15.86 12.48
N GLU A 8 8.60 16.02 11.72
CA GLU A 8 10.02 15.99 12.10
C GLU A 8 10.78 14.66 11.90
N SER A 9 11.65 14.72 10.89
CA SER A 9 12.93 14.00 10.76
C SER A 9 12.88 12.50 10.46
N ASP A 10 13.12 12.14 9.20
CA ASP A 10 14.45 11.63 8.87
C ASP A 10 14.64 11.42 7.35
N ASN A 11 15.49 12.29 6.81
CA ASN A 11 16.41 12.05 5.71
C ASN A 11 15.82 11.72 4.32
N TYR A 12 15.56 12.81 3.60
CA TYR A 12 15.35 12.86 2.15
C TYR A 12 16.54 12.27 1.38
N GLN A 13 16.54 10.97 1.10
CA GLN A 13 17.23 10.44 -0.08
C GLN A 13 16.31 10.62 -1.31
N LEU A 14 16.13 11.88 -1.73
CA LEU A 14 15.26 12.25 -2.87
C LEU A 14 16.03 12.53 -4.18
N GLU A 15 17.35 12.29 -4.24
CA GLU A 15 18.13 12.63 -5.44
C GLU A 15 18.30 11.44 -6.41
N GLN A 16 18.05 10.20 -5.96
CA GLN A 16 17.93 9.02 -6.83
C GLN A 16 16.82 8.13 -6.29
N GLY A 17 15.69 8.05 -6.99
CA GLY A 17 14.58 7.20 -6.59
C GLY A 17 14.99 5.73 -6.41
N TYR A 18 14.20 4.98 -5.63
CA TYR A 18 14.44 3.54 -5.43
C TYR A 18 14.49 2.78 -6.77
N SER A 19 15.45 1.86 -6.89
CA SER A 19 15.59 1.02 -8.08
C SER A 19 14.35 0.11 -8.25
N ASN A 20 14.10 -0.33 -9.48
CA ASN A 20 12.96 -1.19 -9.76
C ASN A 20 13.10 -2.55 -9.08
N GLU A 21 14.32 -3.06 -8.93
CA GLU A 21 14.64 -4.30 -8.23
C GLU A 21 14.26 -4.17 -6.75
N PHE A 22 14.60 -3.05 -6.12
CA PHE A 22 14.27 -2.79 -4.73
C PHE A 22 12.76 -2.67 -4.50
N LYS A 23 12.05 -1.99 -5.42
CA LYS A 23 10.58 -1.92 -5.40
C LYS A 23 9.96 -3.31 -5.56
N HIS A 24 10.44 -4.08 -6.52
CA HIS A 24 9.94 -5.42 -6.82
C HIS A 24 10.13 -6.37 -5.63
N GLU A 25 11.27 -6.30 -4.96
CA GLU A 25 11.53 -7.08 -3.74
C GLU A 25 10.55 -6.71 -2.61
N CYS A 26 10.30 -5.41 -2.39
CA CYS A 26 9.33 -4.94 -1.40
C CYS A 26 7.91 -5.43 -1.69
N LEU A 27 7.49 -5.36 -2.95
CA LEU A 27 6.17 -5.81 -3.39
C LEU A 27 6.04 -7.34 -3.32
N THR A 28 7.11 -8.08 -3.62
CA THR A 28 7.14 -9.53 -3.47
C THR A 28 6.93 -9.95 -2.02
N MET A 29 7.60 -9.28 -1.06
CA MET A 29 7.36 -9.54 0.36
C MET A 29 5.91 -9.26 0.78
N TYR A 30 5.28 -8.21 0.22
CA TYR A 30 3.88 -7.89 0.49
C TYR A 30 2.93 -8.96 -0.05
N VAL A 31 3.11 -9.40 -1.30
CA VAL A 31 2.31 -10.47 -1.91
C VAL A 31 2.52 -11.82 -1.20
N ASN A 32 3.72 -12.07 -0.67
CA ASN A 32 4.01 -13.22 0.19
C ASN A 32 3.40 -13.12 1.60
N GLY A 33 2.58 -12.09 1.87
CA GLY A 33 1.81 -11.95 3.11
C GLY A 33 2.51 -11.16 4.22
N MET A 34 3.68 -10.59 3.95
CA MET A 34 4.37 -9.78 4.95
C MET A 34 3.67 -8.42 5.11
N GLY A 35 3.42 -8.02 6.36
CA GLY A 35 2.77 -6.74 6.64
C GLY A 35 3.63 -5.54 6.23
N ILE A 36 2.98 -4.47 5.77
CA ILE A 36 3.64 -3.23 5.31
C ILE A 36 4.61 -2.67 6.36
N ARG A 37 4.20 -2.68 7.64
CA ARG A 37 5.06 -2.24 8.76
C ARG A 37 6.26 -3.16 8.99
N ALA A 38 6.13 -4.46 8.75
CA ALA A 38 7.24 -5.41 8.86
C ALA A 38 8.25 -5.20 7.72
N ILE A 39 7.77 -5.05 6.49
CA ILE A 39 8.61 -4.76 5.32
C ILE A 39 9.37 -3.43 5.52
N ALA A 40 8.68 -2.39 5.99
CA ALA A 40 9.28 -1.09 6.31
C ALA A 40 10.45 -1.20 7.29
N ARG A 41 10.33 -2.05 8.32
CA ARG A 41 11.39 -2.32 9.30
C ARG A 41 12.57 -3.08 8.70
N VAL A 42 12.29 -4.14 7.93
CA VAL A 42 13.32 -4.97 7.27
C VAL A 42 14.12 -4.16 6.26
N LYS A 43 13.43 -3.35 5.46
CA LYS A 43 14.03 -2.55 4.38
C LYS A 43 14.49 -1.16 4.82
N LYS A 44 14.21 -0.77 6.06
CA LYS A 44 14.53 0.55 6.63
C LYS A 44 13.97 1.70 5.78
N ILE A 45 12.75 1.53 5.29
CA ILE A 45 12.02 2.54 4.50
C ILE A 45 10.73 2.93 5.19
N HIS A 46 10.19 4.09 4.84
CA HIS A 46 8.91 4.52 5.39
C HIS A 46 7.75 3.69 4.80
N HIS A 47 6.83 3.27 5.66
CA HIS A 47 5.68 2.43 5.26
C HIS A 47 4.78 3.10 4.21
N THR A 48 4.72 4.44 4.15
CA THR A 48 3.95 5.15 3.11
C THR A 48 4.54 4.96 1.72
N THR A 49 5.87 4.81 1.59
CA THR A 49 6.53 4.52 0.32
C THR A 49 6.02 3.20 -0.25
N ILE A 50 5.91 2.18 0.59
CA ILE A 50 5.38 0.87 0.21
C ILE A 50 3.91 0.97 -0.17
N ILE A 51 3.09 1.70 0.59
CA ILE A 51 1.67 1.94 0.27
C ILE A 51 1.53 2.60 -1.10
N ASN A 52 2.35 3.59 -1.41
CA ASN A 52 2.30 4.28 -2.70
C ASN A 52 2.63 3.33 -3.86
N TRP A 53 3.60 2.42 -3.69
CA TRP A 53 3.89 1.41 -4.71
C TRP A 53 2.77 0.39 -4.87
N ILE A 54 2.18 -0.08 -3.77
CA ILE A 54 1.04 -1.00 -3.81
C ILE A 54 -0.12 -0.36 -4.58
N LYS A 55 -0.41 0.92 -4.33
CA LYS A 55 -1.46 1.66 -5.07
C LYS A 55 -1.15 1.74 -6.57
N GLN A 56 0.06 2.15 -6.95
CA GLN A 56 0.47 2.24 -8.35
C GLN A 56 0.33 0.91 -9.09
N VAL A 57 0.67 -0.21 -8.43
CA VAL A 57 0.50 -1.55 -9.01
C VAL A 57 -0.96 -1.97 -9.02
N GLY A 58 -1.72 -1.64 -7.97
CA GLY A 58 -3.15 -1.92 -7.86
C GLY A 58 -3.96 -1.22 -8.96
N ASP A 59 -3.59 0.01 -9.33
CA ASP A 59 -4.24 0.75 -10.43
C ASP A 59 -4.01 0.10 -11.80
N LEU A 60 -2.97 -0.72 -11.96
CA LEU A 60 -2.72 -1.51 -13.17
C LEU A 60 -3.55 -2.79 -13.25
N LEU A 61 -4.10 -3.24 -12.12
CA LEU A 61 -4.91 -4.45 -12.09
C LEU A 61 -6.31 -4.14 -12.66
N PRO A 62 -6.82 -4.94 -13.60
CA PRO A 62 -8.19 -4.78 -14.07
C PRO A 62 -9.13 -4.91 -12.87
N ASN A 63 -10.12 -4.01 -12.77
CA ASN A 63 -11.17 -4.06 -11.76
C ASN A 63 -11.99 -5.35 -11.95
N SER A 64 -11.53 -6.45 -11.35
CA SER A 64 -12.13 -7.77 -11.47
C SER A 64 -13.23 -8.03 -10.45
N TYR A 65 -13.44 -7.09 -9.52
CA TYR A 65 -14.53 -7.17 -8.55
C TYR A 65 -15.77 -6.46 -9.12
N SER A 66 -16.56 -7.19 -9.90
CA SER A 66 -17.95 -6.80 -10.11
C SER A 66 -18.65 -6.89 -8.75
N ARG A 67 -19.03 -5.73 -8.19
CA ARG A 67 -20.01 -5.70 -7.09
C ARG A 67 -21.20 -6.52 -7.58
N ILE A 68 -21.46 -7.66 -6.95
CA ILE A 68 -22.74 -8.34 -7.13
C ILE A 68 -23.75 -7.38 -6.53
N GLU A 69 -24.44 -6.62 -7.37
CA GLU A 69 -25.61 -5.86 -6.94
C GLU A 69 -26.61 -6.89 -6.44
N ASP A 70 -26.87 -6.86 -5.14
CA ASP A 70 -27.90 -7.61 -4.49
C ASP A 70 -29.25 -7.08 -4.97
N SER A 71 -29.69 -7.57 -6.13
CA SER A 71 -31.06 -7.47 -6.60
C SER A 71 -31.95 -8.35 -5.71
N THR A 72 -32.07 -8.01 -4.42
CA THR A 72 -33.11 -8.55 -3.56
C THR A 72 -33.78 -7.38 -2.86
N GLY A 73 -34.77 -6.81 -3.55
CA GLY A 73 -35.79 -5.93 -2.98
C GLY A 73 -36.66 -6.69 -1.97
N GLY A 74 -36.07 -7.10 -0.84
CA GLY A 74 -36.76 -7.65 0.31
C GLY A 74 -37.27 -6.54 1.20
N LYS A 75 -38.39 -5.94 0.83
CA LYS A 75 -39.18 -5.04 1.68
C LYS A 75 -39.70 -5.84 2.89
N ILE A 76 -38.95 -5.87 3.99
CA ILE A 76 -39.48 -6.31 5.29
C ILE A 76 -40.24 -5.16 5.93
N ARG A 77 -41.54 -5.40 6.06
CA ARG A 77 -42.53 -4.60 6.78
C ARG A 77 -42.35 -4.77 8.28
#